data_AF-A0AA34TGS7-F1
#
_entry.id   AF-A0AA34TGS7-F1
#
_cell.length_a   1.000
_cell.length_b   1.000
_cell.length_c   1.000
_cell.angle_alpha   90.00
_cell.angle_beta   90.00
_cell.angle_gamma   90.00
#
_symmetry.space_group_name_H-M   'P 1'
#
loop_
_entity.id
_entity.type
_entity.pdbx_description
1 polymer ?
#
loop_
_entity_poly.entity_id
_entity_poly.type
_entity_poly.pdbx_seq_one_letter_code
_entity_poly.pdbx_strand_id
1 'polypeptide(L)'
;MYENLIKSKKRVQQHGEVFTPKWMIDLMLDIPGIKHKLEKQEDIDTTFLEPSAGEGFFLVEILKRKLSAIHARDKSWETFALRALASIYAIELLEDNLYIAKQSMFEVVLNERERIFGKRATKSTNFYKAAEFIIEKNIVQGNTLERLNNNGNEIKFSEWKRVKNHPKLVERIPFSYSSLFEEENPQLDLFEVAGQMDLFEEFEEKEIGQSKKYKIVEIDQVWKEEME
;
A
#
# COMPACT_ATOMS: atom_id res chain seq x y z
N MET A 1 26.78 2.14 15.11
CA MET A 1 27.13 2.56 13.75
C MET A 1 26.21 3.71 13.38
N TYR A 2 26.72 4.77 12.78
CA TYR A 2 25.86 5.84 12.25
C TYR A 2 25.08 5.32 11.05
N GLU A 3 23.78 5.62 10.96
CA GLU A 3 22.98 5.32 9.78
C GLU A 3 23.50 6.15 8.59
N ASN A 4 23.72 5.50 7.44
CA ASN A 4 24.08 6.20 6.21
C ASN A 4 22.80 6.73 5.57
N LEU A 5 22.66 8.06 5.48
CA LEU A 5 21.41 8.71 5.06
C LEU A 5 21.34 9.05 3.57
N ILE A 6 22.40 8.77 2.81
CA ILE A 6 22.43 9.01 1.36
C ILE A 6 23.18 7.88 0.65
N LYS A 7 22.69 7.44 -0.53
CA LYS A 7 23.47 6.54 -1.41
C LYS A 7 24.65 7.26 -2.03
N SER A 8 24.41 8.46 -2.57
CA SER A 8 25.47 9.27 -3.19
C SER A 8 25.06 10.75 -3.29
N LYS A 9 26.05 11.65 -3.28
CA LYS A 9 25.83 13.09 -3.53
C LYS A 9 25.18 13.36 -4.89
N LYS A 10 25.48 12.54 -5.90
CA LYS A 10 24.90 12.68 -7.25
C LYS A 10 23.39 12.46 -7.22
N ARG A 11 22.91 11.43 -6.52
CA ARG A 11 21.47 11.12 -6.40
C ARG A 11 20.73 12.18 -5.58
N VAL A 12 21.36 12.72 -4.53
CA VAL A 12 20.83 13.89 -3.81
C VAL A 12 20.63 15.07 -4.77
N GLN A 13 21.63 15.39 -5.58
CA GLN A 13 21.55 16.53 -6.50
C GLN A 13 20.56 16.34 -7.66
N GLN A 14 20.46 15.12 -8.21
CA GLN A 14 19.65 14.85 -9.41
C GLN A 14 18.20 14.47 -9.08
N HIS A 15 17.97 13.81 -7.94
CA HIS A 15 16.69 13.21 -7.60
C HIS A 15 16.17 13.59 -6.22
N GLY A 16 16.94 14.36 -5.43
CA GLY A 16 16.58 14.65 -4.04
C GLY A 16 16.61 13.42 -3.13
N GLU A 17 17.28 12.34 -3.53
CA GLU A 17 17.25 11.08 -2.78
C GLU A 17 18.00 11.20 -1.45
N VAL A 18 17.25 11.06 -0.36
CA VAL A 18 17.73 10.95 1.02
C VAL A 18 16.97 9.84 1.73
N PHE A 19 17.60 9.22 2.72
CA PHE A 19 16.95 8.23 3.57
C PHE A 19 16.45 8.87 4.84
N THR A 20 15.16 8.65 5.12
CA THR A 20 14.56 9.02 6.39
C THR A 20 15.11 8.09 7.48
N PRO A 21 15.75 8.62 8.53
CA PRO A 21 16.30 7.79 9.59
C PRO A 21 15.19 7.09 10.38
N LYS A 22 15.48 5.92 10.96
CA LYS A 22 14.45 5.08 11.62
C LYS A 22 13.70 5.83 12.71
N TRP A 23 14.41 6.62 13.53
CA TRP A 23 13.79 7.38 14.61
C TRP A 23 12.77 8.42 14.11
N MET A 24 12.96 8.98 12.90
CA MET A 24 12.04 9.94 12.31
C MET A 24 10.80 9.23 11.78
N ILE A 25 10.98 8.08 11.13
CA ILE A 25 9.86 7.22 10.72
C ILE A 25 9.00 6.86 11.93
N ASP A 26 9.64 6.44 13.02
CA ASP A 26 8.93 6.11 14.26
C ASP A 26 8.18 7.30 14.83
N LEU A 27 8.83 8.46 14.90
CA LEU A 27 8.21 9.69 15.37
C LEU A 27 6.96 10.05 14.57
N MET A 28 7.03 9.94 13.23
CA MET A 28 5.90 10.25 12.35
C MET A 28 4.75 9.23 12.50
N LEU A 29 5.07 7.94 12.58
CA LEU A 29 4.05 6.89 12.73
C LEU A 29 3.48 6.82 14.16
N ASP A 30 4.15 7.41 15.15
CA ASP A 30 3.69 7.52 16.55
C ASP A 30 2.75 8.70 16.80
N ILE A 31 2.50 9.56 15.80
CA ILE A 31 1.48 10.60 15.90
C ILE A 31 0.14 9.94 16.26
N PRO A 32 -0.57 10.36 17.33
CA PRO A 32 -1.68 9.58 17.90
C PRO A 32 -2.76 9.13 16.90
N GLY A 33 -3.16 10.00 15.97
CA GLY A 33 -4.14 9.66 14.92
C GLY A 33 -3.64 8.59 13.95
N ILE A 34 -2.37 8.66 13.55
CA ILE A 34 -1.73 7.68 12.66
C ILE A 34 -1.53 6.36 13.39
N LYS A 35 -0.98 6.42 14.61
CA LYS A 35 -0.70 5.26 15.45
C LYS A 35 -1.95 4.41 15.68
N HIS A 36 -3.06 5.06 16.02
CA HIS A 36 -4.34 4.38 16.24
C HIS A 36 -4.75 3.54 15.03
N LYS A 37 -4.58 4.08 13.81
CA LYS A 37 -4.93 3.44 12.54
C LYS A 37 -3.98 2.31 12.13
N LEU A 38 -2.82 2.19 12.77
CA LEU A 38 -1.81 1.16 12.47
C LEU A 38 -1.84 -0.01 13.44
N GLU A 39 -2.18 0.23 14.71
CA GLU A 39 -1.95 -0.73 15.80
C GLU A 39 -3.23 -1.47 16.25
N LYS A 40 -4.30 -1.40 15.44
CA LYS A 40 -5.58 -2.04 15.73
C LYS A 40 -6.05 -2.92 14.58
N GLN A 41 -6.46 -4.14 14.91
CA GLN A 41 -6.91 -5.11 13.91
C GLN A 41 -8.21 -4.65 13.21
N GLU A 42 -9.08 -3.91 13.89
CA GLU A 42 -10.29 -3.34 13.29
C GLU A 42 -10.01 -2.27 12.23
N ASP A 43 -8.88 -1.55 12.34
CA ASP A 43 -8.45 -0.49 11.43
C ASP A 43 -7.44 -1.00 10.37
N ILE A 44 -7.26 -2.32 10.25
CA ILE A 44 -6.23 -2.93 9.39
C ILE A 44 -6.34 -2.50 7.92
N ASP A 45 -7.54 -2.16 7.47
CA ASP A 45 -7.83 -1.72 6.09
C ASP A 45 -7.62 -0.22 5.86
N THR A 46 -7.28 0.56 6.90
CA THR A 46 -6.99 1.99 6.72
C THR A 46 -5.85 2.17 5.73
N THR A 47 -6.09 2.97 4.70
CA THR A 47 -5.19 3.12 3.58
C THR A 47 -4.08 4.13 3.85
N PHE A 48 -2.89 3.88 3.32
CA PHE A 48 -1.74 4.75 3.39
C PHE A 48 -1.16 4.91 1.99
N LEU A 49 -0.84 6.13 1.59
CA LEU A 49 -0.17 6.43 0.32
C LEU A 49 1.15 7.15 0.59
N GLU A 50 2.25 6.58 0.11
CA GLU A 50 3.57 7.21 0.12
C GLU A 50 3.96 7.61 -1.33
N PRO A 51 3.90 8.89 -1.69
CA PRO A 51 4.13 9.35 -3.06
C PRO A 51 5.61 9.43 -3.46
N SER A 52 6.55 9.14 -2.56
CA SER A 52 7.99 9.20 -2.77
C SER A 52 8.70 8.10 -1.99
N ALA A 53 8.38 6.84 -2.30
CA ALA A 53 8.66 5.72 -1.43
C ALA A 53 10.15 5.45 -1.17
N GLY A 54 11.03 5.85 -2.08
CA GLY A 54 12.44 5.48 -2.06
C GLY A 54 12.58 3.96 -1.95
N GLU A 55 13.46 3.50 -1.06
CA GLU A 55 13.62 2.06 -0.77
C GLU A 55 12.51 1.46 0.11
N GLY A 56 11.45 2.21 0.42
CA GLY A 56 10.27 1.70 1.09
C GLY A 56 10.36 1.60 2.62
N PHE A 57 11.24 2.37 3.27
CA PHE A 57 11.38 2.33 4.74
C PHE A 57 10.06 2.64 5.48
N PHE A 58 9.29 3.62 5.02
CA PHE A 58 7.95 3.90 5.57
C PHE A 58 6.99 2.74 5.32
N LEU A 59 6.96 2.19 4.10
CA LEU A 59 6.08 1.08 3.74
C LEU A 59 6.32 -0.14 4.65
N VAL A 60 7.59 -0.49 4.83
CA VAL A 60 8.03 -1.58 5.70
C VAL A 60 7.58 -1.36 7.13
N GLU A 61 7.75 -0.17 7.68
CA GLU A 61 7.38 0.11 9.07
C GLU A 61 5.86 0.14 9.27
N ILE A 62 5.11 0.72 8.32
CA ILE A 62 3.65 0.68 8.29
C ILE A 62 3.16 -0.77 8.26
N LEU A 63 3.71 -1.60 7.36
CA LEU A 63 3.34 -3.01 7.24
C LEU A 63 3.65 -3.77 8.53
N LYS A 64 4.83 -3.58 9.14
CA LYS A 64 5.19 -4.23 10.41
C LYS A 64 4.21 -3.89 11.53
N ARG A 65 3.84 -2.62 11.68
CA ARG A 65 2.88 -2.16 12.70
C ARG A 65 1.50 -2.78 12.47
N LYS A 66 1.01 -2.76 11.22
CA LYS A 66 -0.25 -3.42 10.82
C LYS A 66 -0.24 -4.93 11.09
N LEU A 67 0.83 -5.64 10.71
CA LEU A 67 0.94 -7.09 10.94
C LEU A 67 0.99 -7.43 12.44
N SER A 68 1.67 -6.59 13.24
CA SER A 68 1.76 -6.76 14.70
C SER A 68 0.41 -6.56 15.41
N ALA A 69 -0.50 -5.80 14.82
CA ALA A 69 -1.86 -5.61 15.34
C ALA A 69 -2.75 -6.86 15.17
N ILE A 70 -2.40 -7.77 14.26
CA ILE A 70 -3.19 -8.98 13.99
C ILE A 70 -2.87 -10.05 15.05
N HIS A 71 -3.89 -10.58 15.71
CA HIS A 71 -3.72 -11.65 16.69
C HIS A 71 -3.08 -12.91 16.05
N ALA A 72 -1.92 -13.33 16.53
CA ALA A 72 -1.17 -14.46 15.95
C ALA A 72 -1.91 -15.82 15.96
N ARG A 73 -2.93 -15.98 16.80
CA ARG A 73 -3.78 -17.19 16.88
C ARG A 73 -5.06 -17.08 16.06
N ASP A 74 -5.26 -15.97 15.35
CA ASP A 74 -6.41 -15.79 14.47
C ASP A 74 -6.29 -16.74 13.28
N LYS A 75 -7.32 -17.57 13.06
CA LYS A 75 -7.38 -18.48 11.90
C LYS A 75 -7.44 -17.72 10.56
N SER A 76 -7.79 -16.44 10.60
CA SER A 76 -7.87 -15.54 9.46
C SER A 76 -6.65 -14.63 9.34
N TRP A 77 -5.55 -14.92 10.06
CA TRP A 77 -4.34 -14.09 10.05
C TRP A 77 -3.84 -13.80 8.62
N GLU A 78 -3.79 -14.82 7.76
CA GLU A 78 -3.35 -14.65 6.35
C GLU A 78 -4.27 -13.68 5.58
N THR A 79 -5.59 -13.73 5.80
CA THR A 79 -6.54 -12.80 5.20
C THR A 79 -6.29 -11.36 5.69
N PHE A 80 -6.07 -11.18 6.99
CA PHE A 80 -5.75 -9.85 7.54
C PHE A 80 -4.40 -9.32 7.06
N ALA A 81 -3.38 -10.19 6.91
CA ALA A 81 -2.07 -9.81 6.39
C ALA A 81 -2.15 -9.35 4.93
N LEU A 82 -2.92 -10.05 4.09
CA LEU A 82 -3.16 -9.63 2.71
C LEU A 82 -3.96 -8.32 2.64
N ARG A 83 -4.91 -8.10 3.55
CA ARG A 83 -5.64 -6.83 3.68
C ARG A 83 -4.72 -5.67 4.09
N ALA A 84 -3.80 -5.92 5.02
CA ALA A 84 -2.79 -4.93 5.42
C ALA A 84 -1.88 -4.55 4.25
N LEU A 85 -1.48 -5.51 3.40
CA LEU A 85 -0.75 -5.21 2.17
C LEU A 85 -1.59 -4.41 1.18
N ALA A 86 -2.85 -4.82 0.98
CA ALA A 86 -3.79 -4.19 0.07
C ALA A 86 -4.14 -2.75 0.45
N SER A 87 -3.93 -2.35 1.71
CA SER A 87 -4.16 -0.99 2.19
C SER A 87 -2.94 -0.06 2.03
N ILE A 88 -1.80 -0.55 1.52
CA ILE A 88 -0.57 0.26 1.40
C ILE A 88 -0.31 0.53 -0.07
N TYR A 89 -0.21 1.81 -0.43
CA TYR A 89 0.05 2.30 -1.77
C TYR A 89 1.33 3.12 -1.79
N ALA A 90 2.08 3.06 -2.89
CA ALA A 90 3.25 3.91 -3.03
C ALA A 90 3.60 4.19 -4.48
N ILE A 91 4.24 5.34 -4.68
CA ILE A 91 4.84 5.76 -5.94
C ILE A 91 6.34 5.93 -5.71
N GLU A 92 7.15 5.39 -6.61
CA GLU A 92 8.58 5.65 -6.62
C GLU A 92 9.06 5.95 -8.03
N LEU A 93 9.91 6.98 -8.14
CA LEU A 93 10.44 7.42 -9.43
C LEU A 93 11.50 6.46 -9.97
N LEU A 94 12.45 6.05 -9.10
CA LEU A 94 13.64 5.31 -9.51
C LEU A 94 13.40 3.79 -9.42
N GLU A 95 13.59 3.09 -10.54
CA GLU A 95 13.30 1.65 -10.64
C GLU A 95 14.10 0.79 -9.65
N ASP A 96 15.34 1.19 -9.34
CA ASP A 96 16.18 0.46 -8.38
C ASP A 96 15.63 0.56 -6.95
N ASN A 97 15.17 1.75 -6.55
CA ASN A 97 14.50 1.99 -5.28
C ASN A 97 13.16 1.24 -5.21
N LEU A 98 12.36 1.32 -6.28
CA LEU A 98 11.07 0.63 -6.38
C LEU A 98 11.24 -0.89 -6.21
N TYR A 99 12.24 -1.47 -6.86
CA TYR A 99 12.57 -2.88 -6.71
C TYR A 99 12.87 -3.23 -5.24
N ILE A 100 13.72 -2.45 -4.57
CA ILE A 100 14.07 -2.68 -3.16
C ILE A 100 12.85 -2.54 -2.25
N ALA A 101 11.99 -1.53 -2.48
CA ALA A 101 10.77 -1.32 -1.72
C ALA A 101 9.82 -2.52 -1.82
N LYS A 102 9.57 -3.01 -3.04
CA LYS A 102 8.73 -4.20 -3.29
C LYS A 102 9.29 -5.44 -2.62
N GLN A 103 10.60 -5.71 -2.77
CA GLN A 103 11.23 -6.87 -2.14
C GLN A 103 11.18 -6.79 -0.61
N SER A 104 11.42 -5.61 -0.04
CA SER A 104 11.39 -5.41 1.42
C SER A 104 10.00 -5.64 2.00
N MET A 105 8.95 -5.12 1.35
CA MET A 105 7.56 -5.37 1.72
C MET A 105 7.21 -6.86 1.67
N PHE A 106 7.64 -7.53 0.61
CA PHE A 106 7.38 -8.95 0.41
C PHE A 106 8.11 -9.83 1.44
N GLU A 107 9.36 -9.50 1.75
CA GLU A 107 10.12 -10.21 2.79
C GLU A 107 9.51 -10.02 4.19
N VAL A 108 9.04 -8.81 4.52
CA VAL A 108 8.38 -8.55 5.81
C VAL A 108 7.18 -9.46 6.02
N VAL A 109 6.27 -9.54 5.04
CA VAL A 109 5.06 -10.36 5.19
C VAL A 109 5.38 -11.86 5.22
N LEU A 110 6.34 -12.32 4.41
CA LEU A 110 6.74 -13.73 4.37
C LEU A 110 7.41 -14.17 5.67
N ASN A 111 8.32 -13.35 6.20
CA ASN A 111 9.02 -13.62 7.45
C ASN A 111 8.05 -13.65 8.63
N GLU A 112 7.07 -12.73 8.67
CA GLU A 112 6.09 -12.71 9.74
C GLU A 112 5.14 -13.91 9.68
N ARG A 113 4.70 -14.31 8.48
CA ARG A 113 3.93 -15.53 8.29
C ARG A 113 4.73 -16.77 8.70
N GLU A 114 6.00 -16.85 8.30
CA GLU A 114 6.90 -17.95 8.68
C GLU A 114 7.07 -18.04 10.20
N ARG A 115 7.22 -16.90 10.87
CA ARG A 115 7.29 -16.81 12.34
C ARG A 115 6.05 -17.38 13.03
N ILE A 116 4.87 -17.16 12.47
CA ILE A 116 3.58 -17.60 13.05
C ILE A 116 3.27 -19.07 12.74
N PHE A 117 3.50 -19.51 11.51
CA PHE A 117 3.10 -20.85 11.04
C PHE A 117 4.25 -21.87 11.02
N GLY A 118 5.49 -21.44 11.29
CA GLY A 118 6.68 -22.29 11.27
C GLY A 118 7.09 -22.79 9.88
N LYS A 119 6.50 -22.23 8.81
CA LYS A 119 6.76 -22.61 7.43
C LYS A 119 6.69 -21.41 6.50
N ARG A 120 7.77 -21.19 5.74
CA ARG A 120 7.81 -20.17 4.69
C ARG A 120 6.79 -20.46 3.58
N ALA A 121 6.03 -19.43 3.20
CA ALA A 121 5.20 -19.50 2.00
C ALA A 121 6.10 -19.52 0.75
N THR A 122 5.69 -20.27 -0.26
CA THR A 122 6.46 -20.46 -1.51
C THR A 122 5.64 -20.00 -2.71
N LYS A 123 6.29 -19.85 -3.87
CA LYS A 123 5.65 -19.50 -5.15
C LYS A 123 4.45 -20.37 -5.53
N SER A 124 4.31 -21.58 -4.96
CA SER A 124 3.16 -22.46 -5.19
C SER A 124 1.94 -22.16 -4.30
N THR A 125 2.09 -21.40 -3.23
CA THR A 125 1.01 -21.08 -2.28
C THR A 125 0.18 -19.89 -2.75
N ASN A 126 -1.13 -19.92 -2.50
CA ASN A 126 -2.04 -18.81 -2.77
C ASN A 126 -1.58 -17.51 -2.08
N PHE A 127 -1.20 -17.60 -0.81
CA PHE A 127 -0.71 -16.46 -0.03
C PHE A 127 0.46 -15.74 -0.70
N TYR A 128 1.49 -16.48 -1.13
CA TYR A 128 2.65 -15.90 -1.81
C TYR A 128 2.22 -15.15 -3.07
N LYS A 129 1.42 -15.80 -3.92
CA LYS A 129 0.99 -15.24 -5.20
C LYS A 129 0.11 -14.00 -5.02
N ALA A 130 -0.79 -14.03 -4.03
CA ALA A 130 -1.62 -12.89 -3.69
C ALA A 130 -0.80 -11.70 -3.16
N ALA A 131 0.14 -11.95 -2.24
CA ALA A 131 1.00 -10.91 -1.71
C ALA A 131 1.89 -10.28 -2.81
N GLU A 132 2.48 -11.10 -3.68
CA GLU A 132 3.26 -10.63 -4.84
C GLU A 132 2.39 -9.77 -5.76
N PHE A 133 1.19 -10.25 -6.10
CA PHE A 133 0.26 -9.55 -6.96
C PHE A 133 -0.22 -8.21 -6.39
N ILE A 134 -0.60 -8.17 -5.12
CA ILE A 134 -1.04 -6.94 -4.45
C ILE A 134 0.08 -5.90 -4.44
N ILE A 135 1.31 -6.29 -4.07
CA ILE A 135 2.46 -5.39 -4.07
C ILE A 135 2.73 -4.85 -5.48
N GLU A 136 2.66 -5.69 -6.51
CA GLU A 136 2.84 -5.27 -7.90
C GLU A 136 1.80 -4.25 -8.37
N LYS A 137 0.56 -4.32 -7.89
CA LYS A 137 -0.51 -3.38 -8.28
C LYS A 137 -0.60 -2.11 -7.42
N ASN A 138 -0.07 -2.13 -6.20
CA ASN A 138 -0.21 -1.01 -5.27
C ASN A 138 1.08 -0.20 -5.09
N ILE A 139 2.25 -0.80 -5.34
CA ILE A 139 3.55 -0.14 -5.26
C ILE A 139 4.06 0.01 -6.69
N VAL A 140 3.98 1.23 -7.24
CA VAL A 140 4.12 1.44 -8.68
C VAL A 140 5.20 2.46 -9.02
N GLN A 141 5.71 2.36 -10.23
CA GLN A 141 6.66 3.34 -10.75
C GLN A 141 5.89 4.59 -11.21
N GLY A 142 6.39 5.77 -10.84
CA GLY A 142 5.92 7.00 -11.47
C GLY A 142 6.56 8.28 -10.96
N ASN A 143 6.34 9.35 -11.72
CA ASN A 143 6.58 10.71 -11.31
C ASN A 143 5.30 11.28 -10.72
N THR A 144 5.25 11.39 -9.40
CA THR A 144 4.10 11.93 -8.66
C THR A 144 3.73 13.35 -9.07
N LEU A 145 4.71 14.20 -9.43
CA LEU A 145 4.45 15.58 -9.84
C LEU A 145 3.75 15.65 -11.21
N GLU A 146 4.18 14.79 -12.14
CA GLU A 146 3.59 14.70 -13.48
C GLU A 146 2.35 13.80 -13.49
N ARG A 147 2.16 12.97 -12.45
CA ARG A 147 1.13 11.92 -12.34
C ARG A 147 1.20 10.85 -13.43
N LEU A 148 2.39 10.69 -14.03
CA LEU A 148 2.67 9.76 -15.12
C LEU A 148 3.72 8.72 -14.70
N ASN A 149 3.63 7.53 -15.28
CA ASN A 149 4.71 6.54 -15.24
C ASN A 149 5.77 6.82 -16.33
N ASN A 150 6.85 6.04 -16.33
CA ASN A 150 7.96 6.16 -17.30
C ASN A 150 7.53 5.99 -18.76
N ASN A 151 6.35 5.42 -19.03
CA ASN A 151 5.80 5.28 -20.37
C ASN A 151 4.94 6.50 -20.78
N GLY A 152 4.82 7.52 -19.94
CA GLY A 152 3.96 8.69 -20.17
C GLY A 152 2.47 8.41 -19.97
N ASN A 153 2.09 7.28 -19.37
CA ASN A 153 0.70 6.94 -19.06
C ASN A 153 0.37 7.32 -17.62
N GLU A 154 -0.92 7.53 -17.31
CA GLU A 154 -1.37 7.74 -15.93
C GLU A 154 -0.88 6.64 -14.97
N ILE A 155 -0.46 7.07 -13.78
CA ILE A 155 -0.20 6.16 -12.66
C ILE A 155 -1.53 5.53 -12.25
N LYS A 156 -1.58 4.19 -12.19
CA LYS A 156 -2.78 3.44 -11.83
C LYS A 156 -2.50 2.51 -10.66
N PHE A 157 -3.47 2.42 -9.78
CA PHE A 157 -3.47 1.51 -8.63
C PHE A 157 -4.59 0.49 -8.76
N SER A 158 -4.71 -0.38 -7.77
CA SER A 158 -5.86 -1.27 -7.61
C SER A 158 -6.38 -1.16 -6.18
N GLU A 159 -7.60 -0.66 -6.03
CA GLU A 159 -8.33 -0.78 -4.78
C GLU A 159 -8.86 -2.20 -4.64
N TRP A 160 -8.84 -2.73 -3.42
CA TRP A 160 -9.31 -4.08 -3.09
C TRP A 160 -10.55 -3.98 -2.19
N LYS A 161 -11.68 -3.63 -2.80
CA LYS A 161 -12.91 -3.33 -2.07
C LYS A 161 -13.48 -4.59 -1.45
N ARG A 162 -13.68 -4.56 -0.13
CA ARG A 162 -14.25 -5.70 0.60
C ARG A 162 -15.72 -5.90 0.27
N VAL A 163 -16.13 -7.15 0.13
CA VAL A 163 -17.54 -7.50 0.05
C VAL A 163 -18.14 -7.53 1.45
N LYS A 164 -19.22 -6.76 1.66
CA LYS A 164 -19.92 -6.65 2.95
C LYS A 164 -20.31 -8.05 3.47
N ASN A 165 -20.06 -8.31 4.75
CA ASN A 165 -20.30 -9.60 5.43
C ASN A 165 -19.47 -10.80 4.91
N HIS A 166 -18.56 -10.59 3.94
CA HIS A 166 -17.70 -11.62 3.38
C HIS A 166 -16.22 -11.20 3.52
N PRO A 167 -15.61 -11.33 4.71
CA PRO A 167 -14.32 -10.72 5.04
C PRO A 167 -13.12 -11.22 4.23
N LYS A 168 -13.30 -12.30 3.46
CA LYS A 168 -12.30 -12.86 2.54
C LYS A 168 -12.49 -12.41 1.10
N LEU A 169 -13.70 -11.98 0.73
CA LEU A 169 -14.03 -11.65 -0.66
C LEU A 169 -13.72 -10.18 -0.93
N VAL A 170 -13.08 -9.95 -2.06
CA VAL A 170 -12.73 -8.62 -2.56
C VAL A 170 -13.12 -8.46 -4.02
N GLU A 171 -13.42 -7.23 -4.40
CA GLU A 171 -13.55 -6.79 -5.79
C GLU A 171 -12.39 -5.84 -6.08
N ARG A 172 -11.67 -6.08 -7.17
CA ARG A 172 -10.59 -5.20 -7.62
C ARG A 172 -11.16 -4.03 -8.42
N ILE A 173 -10.82 -2.81 -8.02
CA ILE A 173 -11.26 -1.58 -8.68
C ILE A 173 -10.02 -0.76 -9.04
N PRO A 174 -9.60 -0.73 -10.32
CA PRO A 174 -8.51 0.15 -10.74
C PRO A 174 -8.93 1.62 -10.67
N PHE A 175 -8.02 2.47 -10.19
CA PHE A 175 -8.19 3.92 -10.19
C PHE A 175 -6.88 4.60 -10.61
N SER A 176 -6.95 5.84 -11.11
CA SER A 176 -5.77 6.63 -11.46
C SER A 176 -5.32 7.49 -10.29
N TYR A 177 -4.04 7.80 -10.19
CA TYR A 177 -3.55 8.73 -9.19
C TYR A 177 -4.15 10.13 -9.36
N SER A 178 -4.43 10.54 -10.61
CA SER A 178 -5.06 11.82 -10.94
C SER A 178 -6.45 11.98 -10.34
N SER A 179 -7.24 10.90 -10.26
CA SER A 179 -8.61 10.98 -9.74
C SER A 179 -8.67 11.36 -8.25
N LEU A 180 -7.57 11.24 -7.50
CA LEU A 180 -7.50 11.68 -6.10
C LEU A 180 -7.58 13.22 -5.93
N PHE A 181 -7.46 13.98 -7.02
CA PHE A 181 -7.40 15.44 -7.00
C PHE A 181 -8.53 16.10 -7.78
N GLU A 182 -9.45 15.33 -8.35
CA GLU A 182 -10.52 15.86 -9.22
C GLU A 182 -11.70 16.47 -8.43
N GLU A 183 -11.56 16.60 -7.10
CA GLU A 183 -12.47 17.37 -6.24
C GLU A 183 -11.99 18.82 -6.06
N GLU A 184 -12.33 19.70 -7.00
CA GLU A 184 -12.48 21.13 -6.70
C GLU A 184 -13.85 21.36 -6.03
N ASN A 185 -13.91 21.34 -4.70
CA ASN A 185 -14.88 22.14 -3.97
C ASN A 185 -14.11 23.26 -3.24
N PRO A 186 -14.17 24.53 -3.71
CA PRO A 186 -13.29 25.62 -3.26
C PRO A 186 -13.69 26.21 -1.90
N GLN A 187 -14.05 25.38 -0.92
CA GLN A 187 -14.45 25.83 0.42
C GLN A 187 -13.82 25.08 1.61
N LEU A 188 -12.92 24.13 1.40
CA LEU A 188 -12.19 23.49 2.51
C LEU A 188 -10.79 24.07 2.61
N ASP A 189 -10.73 25.13 3.41
CA ASP A 189 -9.50 25.77 3.87
C ASP A 189 -8.61 24.72 4.55
N LEU A 190 -7.35 24.64 4.12
CA LEU A 190 -6.36 23.59 4.43
C LEU A 190 -5.85 23.63 5.90
N PHE A 191 -6.65 24.19 6.81
CA PHE A 191 -6.32 24.38 8.22
C PHE A 191 -7.49 24.13 9.20
N GLU A 192 -8.50 23.33 8.83
CA GLU A 192 -9.42 22.79 9.83
C GLU A 192 -9.01 21.39 10.29
N VAL A 193 -8.49 21.38 11.53
CA VAL A 193 -8.21 20.21 12.35
C VAL A 193 -9.52 19.49 12.69
N ALA A 194 -9.43 18.15 12.71
CA ALA A 194 -10.37 17.16 13.26
C ALA A 194 -11.41 16.58 12.29
N GLY A 195 -10.99 15.51 11.58
CA GLY A 195 -11.89 14.56 10.95
C GLY A 195 -11.29 14.02 9.66
N GLN A 196 -10.45 12.99 9.74
CA GLN A 196 -10.08 12.21 8.54
C GLN A 196 -11.37 11.57 8.01
N MET A 197 -11.91 12.14 6.94
CA MET A 197 -12.95 11.51 6.14
C MET A 197 -12.31 10.37 5.34
N ASP A 198 -13.00 9.24 5.27
CA ASP A 198 -12.55 8.07 4.50
C ASP A 198 -12.56 8.45 3.01
N LEU A 199 -11.42 8.26 2.34
CA LEU A 199 -11.14 8.80 0.99
C LEU A 199 -12.10 8.32 -0.11
N PHE A 200 -12.99 7.36 0.20
CA PHE A 200 -13.81 6.66 -0.79
C PHE A 200 -15.29 6.50 -0.40
N GLU A 201 -15.78 7.15 0.67
CA GLU A 201 -17.14 6.91 1.16
C GLU A 201 -18.26 7.49 0.27
N GLU A 202 -17.99 8.42 -0.67
CA GLU A 202 -19.04 9.09 -1.47
C GLU A 202 -18.86 9.10 -3.00
N PHE A 203 -18.15 8.14 -3.59
CA PHE A 203 -18.16 7.98 -5.05
C PHE A 203 -19.35 7.11 -5.51
N GLU A 204 -20.56 7.67 -5.52
CA GLU A 204 -21.65 7.14 -6.33
C GLU A 204 -21.56 7.63 -7.79
N GLU A 205 -21.50 6.64 -8.67
CA GLU A 205 -21.75 6.62 -10.12
C GLU A 205 -21.72 7.97 -10.86
N LYS A 206 -20.55 8.33 -11.39
CA LYS A 206 -20.45 9.06 -12.66
C LYS A 206 -19.72 8.21 -13.69
N GLU A 207 -20.35 8.07 -14.85
CA GLU A 207 -19.90 7.26 -15.98
C GLU A 207 -18.47 7.64 -16.42
N ILE A 208 -17.50 6.83 -16.04
CA ILE A 208 -16.15 6.81 -16.62
C ILE A 208 -16.05 5.52 -17.44
N GLY A 209 -15.68 5.67 -18.72
CA GLY A 209 -15.82 4.66 -19.78
C GLY A 209 -15.46 3.23 -19.38
N GLN A 210 -16.31 2.28 -19.81
CA GLN A 210 -16.22 0.81 -19.63
C GLN A 210 -15.05 0.34 -18.75
N SER A 211 -15.19 0.54 -17.44
CA SER A 211 -14.30 -0.09 -16.47
C SER A 211 -14.38 -1.60 -16.64
N LYS A 212 -13.24 -2.26 -16.84
CA LYS A 212 -13.15 -3.72 -16.88
C LYS A 212 -13.72 -4.22 -15.55
N LYS A 213 -14.87 -4.89 -15.56
CA LYS A 213 -15.43 -5.48 -14.35
C LYS A 213 -14.58 -6.68 -13.95
N TYR A 214 -13.95 -6.61 -12.79
CA TYR A 214 -13.19 -7.72 -12.20
C TYR A 214 -14.15 -8.65 -11.46
N LYS A 215 -13.80 -9.94 -11.39
CA LYS A 215 -14.59 -10.93 -10.65
C LYS A 215 -14.38 -10.73 -9.16
N ILE A 216 -15.41 -10.96 -8.35
CA ILE A 216 -15.26 -11.08 -6.90
C ILE A 216 -14.54 -12.40 -6.60
N VAL A 217 -13.43 -12.33 -5.86
CA VAL A 217 -12.64 -13.51 -5.47
C VAL A 217 -12.22 -13.45 -4.01
N GLU A 218 -11.74 -14.57 -3.47
CA GLU A 218 -11.05 -14.55 -2.18
C GLU A 218 -9.71 -13.81 -2.30
N ILE A 219 -9.33 -13.04 -1.27
CA ILE A 219 -8.12 -12.19 -1.31
C ILE A 219 -6.83 -12.98 -1.56
N ASP A 220 -6.76 -14.26 -1.20
CA ASP A 220 -5.61 -15.12 -1.50
C ASP A 220 -5.61 -15.66 -2.95
N GLN A 221 -6.63 -15.30 -3.74
CA GLN A 221 -6.84 -15.74 -5.12
C GLN A 221 -6.89 -14.57 -6.13
N VAL A 222 -6.65 -13.33 -5.70
CA VAL A 222 -6.67 -12.12 -6.56
C VAL A 222 -5.80 -12.20 -7.81
N TRP A 223 -4.71 -12.96 -7.75
CA TRP A 223 -3.82 -13.18 -8.89
C TRP A 223 -4.45 -13.98 -10.04
N LYS A 224 -5.55 -14.70 -9.78
CA LYS A 224 -6.27 -15.48 -10.80
C LYS A 224 -7.13 -14.60 -11.71
N GLU A 225 -7.51 -13.41 -11.26
CA GLU A 225 -8.34 -12.49 -12.06
C GLU A 225 -7.66 -11.99 -13.33
N GLU A 226 -6.32 -12.01 -13.40
CA GLU A 226 -5.57 -11.62 -14.60
C GLU A 226 -5.22 -12.79 -15.53
N MET A 227 -5.54 -14.03 -15.14
CA MET A 227 -5.27 -15.22 -15.98
C MET A 227 -6.43 -15.58 -16.92
N GLU A 228 -7.52 -14.81 -16.90
CA GLU A 228 -8.66 -14.89 -17.84
C GLU A 228 -8.74 -13.64 -18.73
#